data_AF-A0A8H6X345-F1
#
_entry.id   AF-A0A8H6X345-F1
#
_cell.length_a   1.000
_cell.length_b   1.000
_cell.length_c   1.000
_cell.angle_alpha   90.00
_cell.angle_beta   90.00
_cell.angle_gamma   90.00
#
_symmetry.space_group_name_H-M   'P 1'
#
loop_
_entity.id
_entity.type
_entity.pdbx_description
1 polymer ?
#
loop_
_entity_poly.entity_id
_entity_poly.type
_entity_poly.pdbx_seq_one_letter_code
_entity_poly.pdbx_strand_id
1 'polypeptide(L)'
;MAMRGDGKGIEELQQATGTKDKVAQRWIDVLLKRADDLHCASPWHSKADIVSEIQTWFDQQPGEKLNPLLDITGLDPSQDTPVELLHTILLGPMVGDQPTLVGNMAAVERYQWPHRSSPIRAGYIIQYKNNLIGKHFKTLMQVLIFHVHKICTPEQFTLVKAASDLGARLWVPEIDDMDYYLEQLKIAVANLLDTFDTVDPLRILVKIKLHLLAHLPDDIQRFGPAIWFVTEIYEAYNGVF
;
A
#
# COMPACT_ATOMS: atom_id res chain seq x y z
N MET A 1 2.52 30.62 0.21
CA MET A 1 3.88 30.43 -0.36
C MET A 1 3.86 30.53 -1.87
N ALA A 2 2.95 29.85 -2.57
CA ALA A 2 2.85 29.91 -4.04
C ALA A 2 2.69 31.33 -4.60
N MET A 3 1.79 32.13 -4.02
CA MET A 3 1.58 33.53 -4.42
C MET A 3 2.79 34.45 -4.20
N ARG A 4 3.79 34.00 -3.42
CA ARG A 4 5.05 34.73 -3.20
C ARG A 4 6.17 34.25 -4.15
N GLY A 5 5.88 33.33 -5.07
CA GLY A 5 6.87 32.68 -5.93
C GLY A 5 7.75 31.65 -5.22
N ASP A 6 7.40 31.25 -3.99
CA ASP A 6 8.24 30.34 -3.19
C ASP A 6 7.95 28.87 -3.51
N GLY A 7 8.39 28.42 -4.68
CA GLY A 7 8.22 27.02 -5.11
C GLY A 7 9.05 26.04 -4.28
N LYS A 8 10.27 26.42 -3.91
CA LYS A 8 11.18 25.58 -3.14
C LYS A 8 10.66 25.29 -1.73
N GLY A 9 10.15 26.30 -1.03
CA GLY A 9 9.57 26.10 0.30
C GLY A 9 8.32 25.23 0.27
N ILE A 10 7.55 25.26 -0.82
CA ILE A 10 6.40 24.35 -0.99
C ILE A 10 6.88 22.92 -1.15
N GLU A 11 7.89 22.69 -1.99
CA GLU A 11 8.46 21.35 -2.20
C GLU A 11 9.03 20.77 -0.90
N GLU A 12 9.78 21.57 -0.13
CA GLU A 12 10.33 21.17 1.17
C GLU A 12 9.21 20.80 2.16
N LEU A 13 8.12 21.58 2.22
CA LEU A 13 6.98 21.26 3.09
C LEU A 13 6.23 20.00 2.63
N GLN A 14 6.04 19.80 1.34
CA GLN A 14 5.40 18.59 0.79
C GLN A 14 6.24 17.35 1.10
N GLN A 15 7.56 17.44 1.00
CA GLN A 15 8.47 16.34 1.35
C GLN A 15 8.45 16.05 2.86
N ALA A 16 8.49 17.10 3.69
CA ALA A 16 8.50 16.94 5.15
C ALA A 16 7.19 16.34 5.69
N THR A 17 6.05 16.69 5.08
CA THR A 17 4.73 16.22 5.53
C THR A 17 4.22 14.99 4.76
N GLY A 18 4.85 14.63 3.65
CA GLY A 18 4.36 13.60 2.72
C GLY A 18 3.01 13.94 2.07
N THR A 19 2.51 15.16 2.21
CA THR A 19 1.16 15.54 1.78
C THR A 19 1.20 16.23 0.42
N LYS A 20 0.54 15.64 -0.58
CA LYS A 20 0.40 16.22 -1.92
C LYS A 20 -0.99 15.98 -2.50
N ASP A 21 -1.80 17.03 -2.53
CA ASP A 21 -3.07 17.03 -3.25
C ASP A 21 -2.85 17.43 -4.72
N LYS A 22 -3.32 16.60 -5.66
CA LYS A 22 -3.24 16.87 -7.10
C LYS A 22 -4.10 18.07 -7.53
N VAL A 23 -5.24 18.30 -6.88
CA VAL A 23 -6.11 19.45 -7.18
C VAL A 23 -5.41 20.74 -6.75
N ALA A 24 -4.94 20.78 -5.50
CA ALA A 24 -4.13 21.89 -5.00
C ALA A 24 -2.85 22.10 -5.81
N GLN A 25 -2.15 21.03 -6.22
CA GLN A 25 -0.89 21.13 -6.97
C GLN A 25 -1.07 21.88 -8.29
N ARG A 26 -2.16 21.61 -9.02
CA ARG A 26 -2.47 22.35 -10.25
C ARG A 26 -2.57 23.85 -9.98
N TRP A 27 -3.24 24.24 -8.90
CA TRP A 27 -3.36 25.65 -8.52
C TRP A 27 -2.03 26.24 -8.08
N ILE A 28 -1.24 25.49 -7.30
CA ILE A 28 0.11 25.90 -6.89
C ILE A 28 0.97 26.24 -8.12
N ASP A 29 0.99 25.37 -9.13
CA ASP A 29 1.80 25.57 -10.35
C ASP A 29 1.36 26.83 -11.11
N VAL A 30 0.05 27.06 -11.21
CA VAL A 30 -0.52 28.27 -11.85
C VAL A 30 -0.17 29.53 -11.06
N LEU A 31 -0.27 29.48 -9.72
CA LEU A 31 0.03 30.61 -8.85
C LEU A 31 1.52 30.97 -8.86
N LEU A 32 2.41 29.98 -8.89
CA LEU A 32 3.85 30.19 -9.01
C LEU A 32 4.19 30.88 -10.33
N LYS A 33 3.69 30.35 -11.45
CA LYS A 33 3.90 30.96 -12.77
C LYS A 33 3.41 32.41 -12.81
N ARG A 34 2.23 32.68 -12.24
CA ARG A 34 1.68 34.03 -12.22
C ARG A 34 2.46 34.99 -11.33
N ALA A 35 2.98 34.51 -10.20
CA ALA A 35 3.87 35.28 -9.35
C ALA A 35 5.14 35.68 -10.11
N ASP A 36 5.74 34.75 -10.85
CA ASP A 36 6.93 35.01 -11.67
C ASP A 36 6.64 36.03 -12.78
N ASP A 37 5.52 35.87 -13.50
CA ASP A 37 5.08 36.78 -14.57
C ASP A 37 4.87 38.22 -14.04
N LEU A 38 4.21 38.37 -12.88
CA LEU A 38 3.96 39.68 -12.28
C LEU A 38 5.23 40.32 -11.70
N HIS A 39 6.12 39.52 -11.11
CA HIS A 39 7.42 40.00 -10.67
C HIS A 39 8.27 40.53 -11.84
N CYS A 40 8.18 39.90 -13.01
CA CYS A 40 8.88 40.35 -14.22
C CYS A 40 8.23 41.59 -14.85
N ALA A 41 6.90 41.63 -14.92
CA ALA A 41 6.16 42.74 -15.54
C ALA A 41 6.16 44.01 -14.69
N SER A 42 6.21 43.87 -13.36
CA SER A 42 6.08 44.98 -12.40
C SER A 42 7.13 44.94 -11.30
N PRO A 43 8.42 45.21 -11.59
CA PRO A 43 9.51 45.17 -10.60
C PRO A 43 9.36 46.18 -9.45
N TRP A 44 8.55 47.22 -9.64
CA TRP A 44 8.34 48.33 -8.71
C TRP A 44 7.25 48.05 -7.67
N HIS A 45 6.41 47.03 -7.89
CA HIS A 45 5.35 46.68 -6.95
C HIS A 45 5.96 45.95 -5.74
N SER A 46 5.41 46.23 -4.56
CA SER A 46 5.85 45.49 -3.38
C SER A 46 5.40 44.02 -3.49
N LYS A 47 6.11 43.11 -2.83
CA LYS A 47 5.69 41.70 -2.75
C LYS A 47 4.27 41.54 -2.16
N ALA A 48 3.84 42.48 -1.30
CA ALA A 48 2.51 42.45 -0.71
C ALA A 48 1.43 42.79 -1.75
N ASP A 49 1.67 43.77 -2.62
CA ASP A 49 0.72 44.17 -3.66
C ASP A 49 0.53 43.04 -4.68
N ILE A 50 1.62 42.39 -5.09
CA ILE A 50 1.59 41.25 -6.02
C ILE A 50 0.79 40.09 -5.41
N VAL A 51 1.02 39.76 -4.13
CA VAL A 51 0.26 38.71 -3.44
C VAL A 51 -1.23 39.07 -3.37
N SER A 52 -1.57 40.33 -3.08
CA SER A 52 -2.96 40.79 -3.00
C SER A 52 -3.67 40.69 -4.35
N GLU A 53 -3.00 41.04 -5.45
CA GLU A 53 -3.54 40.91 -6.80
C GLU A 53 -3.79 39.44 -7.16
N ILE A 54 -2.80 38.57 -6.90
CA ILE A 54 -2.91 37.14 -7.19
C ILE A 54 -4.01 36.51 -6.35
N GLN A 55 -4.13 36.86 -5.06
CA GLN A 55 -5.18 36.36 -4.18
C GLN A 55 -6.57 36.76 -4.70
N THR A 56 -6.75 38.04 -5.06
CA THR A 56 -8.02 38.54 -5.62
C THR A 56 -8.41 37.79 -6.88
N TRP A 57 -7.44 37.54 -7.78
CA TRP A 57 -7.68 36.75 -8.97
C TRP A 57 -8.02 35.29 -8.66
N PHE A 58 -7.27 34.67 -7.74
CA PHE A 58 -7.45 33.27 -7.35
C PHE A 58 -8.83 33.02 -6.74
N ASP A 59 -9.34 33.99 -5.97
CA ASP A 59 -10.67 33.91 -5.37
C ASP A 59 -11.81 34.00 -6.36
N GLN A 60 -11.57 34.59 -7.54
CA GLN A 60 -12.53 34.65 -8.64
C GLN A 60 -12.51 33.40 -9.53
N GLN A 61 -11.53 32.50 -9.37
CA GLN A 61 -11.44 31.35 -10.25
C GLN A 61 -12.47 30.28 -9.90
N PRO A 62 -13.16 29.72 -10.91
CA PRO A 62 -14.10 28.64 -10.69
C PRO A 62 -13.37 27.32 -10.43
N GLY A 63 -14.06 26.42 -9.73
CA GLY A 63 -13.59 25.07 -9.44
C GLY A 63 -12.97 24.95 -8.05
N GLU A 64 -12.85 23.69 -7.62
CA GLU A 64 -12.34 23.36 -6.30
C GLU A 64 -10.84 23.63 -6.20
N LYS A 65 -10.44 24.26 -5.11
CA LYS A 65 -9.05 24.65 -4.84
C LYS A 65 -8.27 23.52 -4.17
N LEU A 66 -8.99 22.58 -3.56
CA LEU A 66 -8.51 21.39 -2.88
C LEU A 66 -9.30 20.18 -3.35
N ASN A 67 -8.80 18.98 -3.09
CA ASN A 67 -9.55 17.76 -3.32
C ASN A 67 -10.85 17.76 -2.48
N PRO A 68 -12.03 17.65 -3.11
CA PRO A 68 -13.32 17.64 -2.39
C PRO A 68 -13.42 16.53 -1.34
N LEU A 69 -12.66 15.44 -1.49
CA LEU A 69 -12.61 14.36 -0.50
C LEU A 69 -12.13 14.86 0.88
N LEU A 70 -11.38 15.96 0.94
CA LEU A 70 -10.89 16.53 2.21
C LEU A 70 -11.96 17.29 3.00
N ASP A 71 -13.10 17.62 2.37
CA ASP A 71 -14.23 18.34 3.00
C ASP A 71 -15.44 17.43 3.26
N ILE A 72 -15.30 16.12 2.99
CA ILE A 72 -16.37 15.16 3.28
C ILE A 72 -16.50 15.00 4.79
N THR A 73 -17.63 15.48 5.31
CA THR A 73 -17.97 15.31 6.72
C THR A 73 -18.03 13.82 7.07
N GLY A 74 -17.23 13.41 8.05
CA GLY A 74 -17.17 12.04 8.53
C GLY A 74 -16.19 11.13 7.80
N LEU A 75 -15.48 11.62 6.77
CA LEU A 75 -14.33 10.91 6.20
C LEU A 75 -13.09 11.20 7.06
N ASP A 76 -12.51 10.16 7.65
CA ASP A 76 -11.18 10.15 8.24
C ASP A 76 -10.27 9.30 7.34
N PRO A 77 -9.41 9.93 6.51
CA PRO A 77 -8.51 9.21 5.62
C PRO A 77 -7.63 8.18 6.33
N SER A 78 -7.33 8.34 7.62
CA SER A 78 -6.50 7.38 8.36
C SER A 78 -7.27 6.11 8.74
N GLN A 79 -8.59 6.21 8.87
CA GLN A 79 -9.47 5.11 9.28
C GLN A 79 -10.31 4.57 8.11
N ASP A 80 -10.49 5.34 7.05
CA ASP A 80 -11.32 5.04 5.88
C ASP A 80 -10.53 4.52 4.67
N THR A 81 -9.21 4.38 4.79
CA THR A 81 -8.37 3.69 3.81
C THR A 81 -7.85 2.39 4.42
N PRO A 82 -8.62 1.29 4.36
CA PRO A 82 -8.23 0.04 4.99
C PRO A 82 -6.98 -0.55 4.32
N VAL A 83 -6.29 -1.41 5.07
CA VAL A 83 -5.05 -2.07 4.66
C VAL A 83 -5.27 -2.91 3.41
N GLU A 84 -4.63 -2.49 2.32
CA GLU A 84 -4.73 -3.17 1.04
C GLU A 84 -3.88 -4.46 1.06
N LEU A 85 -4.50 -5.63 0.95
CA LEU A 85 -3.84 -6.93 1.17
C LEU A 85 -2.79 -7.28 0.11
N LEU A 86 -3.01 -6.94 -1.16
CA LEU A 86 -2.10 -7.31 -2.24
C LEU A 86 -0.75 -6.64 -2.05
N HIS A 87 -0.75 -5.33 -1.82
CA HIS A 87 0.45 -4.54 -1.65
C HIS A 87 1.05 -4.74 -0.26
N THR A 88 0.24 -4.90 0.79
CA THR A 88 0.75 -4.98 2.16
C THR A 88 1.31 -6.36 2.51
N ILE A 89 0.65 -7.44 2.08
CA ILE A 89 0.99 -8.81 2.50
C ILE A 89 1.68 -9.58 1.37
N LEU A 90 1.07 -9.60 0.18
CA LEU A 90 1.54 -10.43 -0.94
C LEU A 90 2.82 -9.86 -1.60
N LEU A 91 2.82 -8.56 -1.90
CA LEU A 91 3.96 -7.84 -2.49
C LEU A 91 4.94 -7.28 -1.45
N GLY A 92 4.60 -7.35 -0.17
CA GLY A 92 5.45 -6.91 0.93
C GLY A 92 6.28 -8.08 1.49
N PRO A 93 6.03 -8.49 2.75
CA PRO A 93 6.92 -9.32 3.56
C PRO A 93 7.30 -10.68 2.98
N MET A 94 6.40 -11.30 2.21
CA MET A 94 6.50 -12.73 1.91
C MET A 94 7.25 -13.07 0.62
N VAL A 95 6.96 -12.37 -0.47
CA VAL A 95 7.43 -12.79 -1.81
C VAL A 95 8.25 -11.72 -2.50
N GLY A 96 7.83 -10.45 -2.43
CA GLY A 96 8.60 -9.35 -3.00
C GLY A 96 9.93 -9.13 -2.30
N ASP A 97 9.95 -9.36 -0.98
CA ASP A 97 11.05 -9.00 -0.10
C ASP A 97 11.97 -10.18 0.25
N GLN A 98 11.61 -11.42 -0.10
CA GLN A 98 12.40 -12.65 0.13
C GLN A 98 12.65 -13.44 -1.18
N PRO A 99 13.34 -12.85 -2.17
CA PRO A 99 13.50 -13.44 -3.51
C PRO A 99 14.27 -14.78 -3.52
N THR A 100 15.07 -15.07 -2.50
CA THR A 100 15.76 -16.36 -2.32
C THR A 100 14.80 -17.52 -2.08
N LEU A 101 13.68 -17.28 -1.39
CA LEU A 101 12.65 -18.30 -1.15
C LEU A 101 11.86 -18.59 -2.44
N VAL A 102 11.63 -17.57 -3.26
CA VAL A 102 10.94 -17.67 -4.56
C VAL A 102 11.81 -18.34 -5.63
N GLY A 103 13.13 -18.09 -5.61
CA GLY A 103 14.08 -18.66 -6.57
C GLY A 103 14.22 -20.18 -6.48
N ASN A 104 13.91 -20.78 -5.33
CA ASN A 104 14.04 -22.23 -5.08
C ASN A 104 12.73 -23.01 -5.28
N MET A 105 11.73 -22.39 -5.91
CA MET A 105 10.40 -22.95 -6.15
C MET A 105 10.34 -24.06 -7.21
N ALA A 106 11.47 -24.49 -7.77
CA ALA A 106 11.55 -25.67 -8.65
C ALA A 106 10.99 -26.96 -7.99
N ALA A 107 10.87 -26.99 -6.67
CA ALA A 107 10.25 -28.09 -5.93
C ALA A 107 8.71 -28.15 -6.06
N VAL A 108 8.05 -27.05 -6.47
CA VAL A 108 6.57 -26.94 -6.50
C VAL A 108 5.92 -27.67 -7.66
N GLU A 109 6.70 -28.01 -8.69
CA GLU A 109 6.22 -28.90 -9.76
C GLU A 109 5.84 -30.30 -9.26
N ARG A 110 6.31 -30.73 -8.07
CA ARG A 110 6.10 -32.10 -7.59
C ARG A 110 4.75 -32.37 -6.92
N TYR A 111 3.99 -31.34 -6.55
CA TYR A 111 2.71 -31.51 -5.87
C TYR A 111 1.56 -30.85 -6.64
N GLN A 112 0.94 -31.62 -7.54
CA GLN A 112 -0.37 -31.27 -8.08
C GLN A 112 -1.42 -31.57 -7.00
N TRP A 113 -2.05 -30.53 -6.45
CA TRP A 113 -3.16 -30.69 -5.51
C TRP A 113 -4.39 -31.25 -6.26
N PRO A 114 -4.97 -32.38 -5.87
CA PRO A 114 -5.96 -33.07 -6.71
C PRO A 114 -7.37 -32.48 -6.66
N HIS A 115 -7.66 -31.39 -5.93
CA HIS A 115 -9.04 -30.92 -5.77
C HIS A 115 -9.22 -29.38 -5.87
N ARG A 116 -10.00 -28.98 -6.88
CA ARG A 116 -10.77 -27.71 -7.02
C ARG A 116 -10.07 -26.40 -7.38
N SER A 117 -8.76 -26.37 -7.61
CA SER A 117 -8.06 -25.19 -8.16
C SER A 117 -7.37 -25.50 -9.48
N SER A 118 -7.18 -24.49 -10.33
CA SER A 118 -6.38 -24.64 -11.55
C SER A 118 -4.96 -25.11 -11.19
N PRO A 119 -4.32 -25.99 -11.99
CA PRO A 119 -3.00 -26.51 -11.69
C PRO A 119 -2.01 -25.38 -11.40
N ILE A 120 -1.25 -25.50 -10.30
CA ILE A 120 -0.19 -24.55 -9.96
C ILE A 120 0.85 -24.59 -11.08
N ARG A 121 0.92 -23.53 -11.89
CA ARG A 121 1.86 -23.41 -13.01
C ARG A 121 3.25 -23.02 -12.48
N ALA A 122 3.88 -23.90 -11.72
CA ALA A 122 5.16 -23.63 -11.07
C ALA A 122 6.24 -23.20 -12.07
N GLY A 123 6.38 -23.86 -13.22
CA GLY A 123 7.29 -23.44 -14.30
C GLY A 123 7.06 -22.00 -14.78
N TYR A 124 5.79 -21.57 -14.89
CA TYR A 124 5.46 -20.17 -15.22
C TYR A 124 5.89 -19.22 -14.10
N ILE A 125 5.58 -19.54 -12.84
CA ILE A 125 5.93 -18.70 -11.69
C ILE A 125 7.45 -18.50 -11.60
N ILE A 126 8.24 -19.55 -11.86
CA ILE A 126 9.70 -19.49 -11.86
C ILE A 126 10.22 -18.66 -13.03
N GLN A 127 9.73 -18.94 -14.24
CA GLN A 127 10.15 -18.26 -15.47
C GLN A 127 9.85 -16.76 -15.42
N TYR A 128 8.68 -16.40 -14.89
CA TYR A 128 8.17 -15.04 -14.81
C TYR A 128 8.18 -14.49 -13.38
N LYS A 129 9.15 -14.89 -12.55
CA LYS A 129 9.25 -14.51 -11.13
C LYS A 129 9.21 -13.00 -10.84
N ASN A 130 9.58 -12.18 -11.82
CA ASN A 130 9.55 -10.72 -11.72
C ASN A 130 8.23 -10.10 -12.21
N ASN A 131 7.37 -10.88 -12.86
CA ASN A 131 6.08 -10.46 -13.42
C ASN A 131 4.92 -11.27 -12.80
N LEU A 132 5.03 -11.57 -11.50
CA LEU A 132 3.97 -12.24 -10.77
C LEU A 132 2.84 -11.26 -10.45
N ILE A 133 1.62 -11.78 -10.40
CA ILE A 133 0.40 -11.02 -10.08
C ILE A 133 -0.24 -11.59 -8.81
N GLY A 134 -1.26 -10.92 -8.26
CA GLY A 134 -1.91 -11.28 -6.99
C GLY A 134 -2.24 -12.76 -6.84
N LYS A 135 -2.87 -13.38 -7.84
CA LYS A 135 -3.16 -14.82 -7.83
C LYS A 135 -1.92 -15.72 -7.61
N HIS A 136 -0.77 -15.36 -8.19
CA HIS A 136 0.47 -16.12 -8.03
C HIS A 136 1.00 -15.95 -6.61
N PHE A 137 1.06 -14.72 -6.11
CA PHE A 137 1.50 -14.45 -4.74
C PHE A 137 0.62 -15.11 -3.69
N LYS A 138 -0.71 -15.09 -3.88
CA LYS A 138 -1.65 -15.80 -3.01
C LYS A 138 -1.40 -17.31 -3.02
N THR A 139 -1.20 -17.88 -4.20
CA THR A 139 -0.86 -19.30 -4.33
C THR A 139 0.45 -19.62 -3.61
N LEU A 140 1.48 -18.77 -3.79
CA LEU A 140 2.76 -18.91 -3.11
C LEU A 140 2.59 -18.88 -1.60
N MET A 141 1.91 -17.87 -1.06
CA MET A 141 1.70 -17.71 0.38
C MET A 141 1.03 -18.94 1.01
N GLN A 142 0.09 -19.59 0.31
CA GLN A 142 -0.62 -20.76 0.81
C GLN A 142 0.17 -22.07 0.71
N VAL A 143 1.08 -22.19 -0.27
CA VAL A 143 1.77 -23.46 -0.57
C VAL A 143 3.26 -23.46 -0.24
N LEU A 144 3.87 -22.30 0.00
CA LEU A 144 5.31 -22.15 0.14
C LEU A 144 5.87 -23.02 1.28
N ILE A 145 5.17 -23.09 2.42
CA ILE A 145 5.57 -23.88 3.59
C ILE A 145 5.85 -25.36 3.27
N PHE A 146 5.07 -25.96 2.37
CA PHE A 146 5.22 -27.38 2.01
C PHE A 146 6.46 -27.66 1.15
N HIS A 147 7.05 -26.61 0.57
CA HIS A 147 8.11 -26.73 -0.42
C HIS A 147 9.46 -26.21 0.06
N VAL A 148 9.49 -25.29 1.02
CA VAL A 148 10.74 -24.72 1.55
C VAL A 148 11.37 -25.56 2.67
N HIS A 149 10.71 -26.62 3.12
CA HIS A 149 11.23 -27.51 4.16
C HIS A 149 12.57 -28.13 3.73
N LYS A 150 13.62 -27.95 4.54
CA LYS A 150 15.04 -28.31 4.27
C LYS A 150 15.75 -27.47 3.21
N ILE A 151 15.14 -26.40 2.71
CA ILE A 151 15.74 -25.47 1.74
C ILE A 151 16.10 -24.13 2.40
N CYS A 152 15.43 -23.79 3.50
CA CYS A 152 15.63 -22.56 4.26
C CYS A 152 16.18 -22.84 5.67
N THR A 153 16.66 -21.79 6.36
CA THR A 153 17.06 -21.91 7.77
C THR A 153 15.84 -22.14 8.67
N PRO A 154 16.01 -22.65 9.91
CA PRO A 154 14.89 -22.83 10.84
C PRO A 154 14.10 -21.53 11.09
N GLU A 155 14.78 -20.39 11.14
CA GLU A 155 14.20 -19.07 11.35
C GLU A 155 13.36 -18.66 10.13
N GLN A 156 13.91 -18.84 8.93
CA GLN A 156 13.20 -18.59 7.67
C GLN A 156 11.98 -19.51 7.50
N PHE A 157 12.08 -20.78 7.92
CA PHE A 157 10.97 -21.71 7.90
C PHE A 157 9.85 -21.25 8.83
N THR A 158 10.21 -20.77 10.03
CA THR A 158 9.26 -20.24 11.02
C THR A 158 8.58 -18.98 10.50
N LEU A 159 9.31 -18.09 9.83
CA LEU A 159 8.77 -16.93 9.14
C LEU A 159 7.75 -17.31 8.06
N VAL A 160 8.10 -18.26 7.17
CA VAL A 160 7.17 -18.76 6.14
C VAL A 160 5.94 -19.40 6.77
N LYS A 161 6.09 -20.11 7.89
CA LYS A 161 4.98 -20.69 8.63
C LYS A 161 4.04 -19.64 9.20
N ALA A 162 4.55 -18.64 9.90
CA ALA A 162 3.75 -17.58 10.49
C ALA A 162 2.96 -16.82 9.42
N ALA A 163 3.60 -16.51 8.30
CA ALA A 163 2.90 -15.88 7.20
C ALA A 163 1.91 -16.79 6.49
N SER A 164 2.20 -18.08 6.29
CA SER A 164 1.24 -19.01 5.69
C SER A 164 -0.02 -19.12 6.56
N ASP A 165 0.14 -19.15 7.89
CA ASP A 165 -0.98 -19.13 8.85
C ASP A 165 -1.79 -17.84 8.74
N LEU A 166 -1.13 -16.67 8.74
CA LEU A 166 -1.80 -15.39 8.52
C LEU A 166 -2.56 -15.37 7.19
N GLY A 167 -1.95 -15.83 6.10
CA GLY A 167 -2.57 -15.90 4.78
C GLY A 167 -3.79 -16.79 4.72
N ALA A 168 -3.80 -17.91 5.43
CA ALA A 168 -4.98 -18.77 5.50
C ALA A 168 -6.18 -18.08 6.15
N ARG A 169 -5.94 -17.16 7.09
CA ARG A 169 -6.99 -16.43 7.83
C ARG A 169 -7.55 -15.23 7.08
N LEU A 170 -6.78 -14.63 6.18
CA LEU A 170 -7.14 -13.37 5.52
C LEU A 170 -8.02 -13.52 4.29
N TRP A 171 -7.93 -14.64 3.58
CA TRP A 171 -8.79 -14.93 2.44
C TRP A 171 -9.99 -15.81 2.84
N VAL A 172 -10.77 -15.34 3.82
CA VAL A 172 -12.06 -15.91 4.21
C VAL A 172 -13.23 -15.08 3.65
N PRO A 173 -14.30 -15.70 3.10
CA PRO A 173 -15.44 -14.97 2.55
C PRO A 173 -16.41 -14.46 3.62
N GLU A 174 -16.42 -15.08 4.79
CA GLU A 174 -17.33 -14.82 5.91
C GLU A 174 -16.58 -15.07 7.23
N ILE A 175 -16.97 -14.37 8.29
CA ILE A 175 -16.45 -14.50 9.65
C ILE A 175 -17.63 -14.81 10.56
N ASP A 176 -17.67 -16.03 11.11
CA ASP A 176 -18.79 -16.50 11.96
C ASP A 176 -18.79 -15.83 13.34
N ASP A 177 -17.61 -15.69 13.94
CA ASP A 177 -17.40 -15.07 15.26
C ASP A 177 -16.29 -14.01 15.13
N MET A 178 -16.71 -12.74 15.13
CA MET A 178 -15.80 -11.61 14.92
C MET A 178 -14.80 -11.45 16.07
N ASP A 179 -15.24 -11.58 17.32
CA ASP A 179 -14.38 -11.38 18.48
C ASP A 179 -13.29 -12.46 18.53
N TYR A 180 -13.68 -13.72 18.34
CA TYR A 180 -12.73 -14.83 18.27
C TYR A 180 -11.79 -14.69 17.08
N TYR A 181 -12.32 -14.37 15.90
CA TYR A 181 -11.50 -14.18 14.70
C TYR A 181 -10.44 -13.10 14.90
N LEU A 182 -10.81 -11.95 15.47
CA LEU A 182 -9.90 -10.83 15.70
C LEU A 182 -8.82 -11.15 16.74
N GLU A 183 -9.16 -11.89 17.80
CA GLU A 183 -8.16 -12.38 18.76
C GLU A 183 -7.12 -13.27 18.07
N GLN A 184 -7.59 -14.24 17.28
CA GLN A 184 -6.71 -15.14 16.54
C GLN A 184 -5.88 -14.41 15.49
N LEU A 185 -6.46 -13.40 14.83
CA LEU A 185 -5.77 -12.58 13.84
C LEU A 185 -4.66 -11.75 14.49
N LYS A 186 -4.91 -11.11 15.63
CA LYS A 186 -3.90 -10.36 16.39
C LYS A 186 -2.71 -11.24 16.76
N ILE A 187 -2.96 -12.47 17.20
CA ILE A 187 -1.92 -13.45 17.49
C ILE A 187 -1.12 -13.80 16.22
N ALA A 188 -1.80 -14.06 15.09
CA ALA A 188 -1.13 -14.39 13.83
C ALA A 188 -0.25 -13.24 13.31
N VAL A 189 -0.72 -11.99 13.42
CA VAL A 189 0.05 -10.80 13.09
C VAL A 189 1.28 -10.66 14.00
N ALA A 190 1.09 -10.78 15.33
CA ALA A 190 2.19 -10.70 16.28
C ALA A 190 3.26 -11.77 16.01
N ASN A 191 2.85 -13.03 15.81
CA ASN A 191 3.76 -14.12 15.47
C ASN A 191 4.55 -13.82 14.19
N LEU A 192 3.92 -13.23 13.17
CA LEU A 192 4.63 -12.86 11.95
C LEU A 192 5.68 -11.78 12.23
N LEU A 193 5.31 -10.72 12.95
CA LEU A 193 6.24 -9.63 13.30
C LEU A 193 7.41 -10.11 14.16
N ASP A 194 7.17 -11.00 15.13
CA ASP A 194 8.23 -11.60 15.96
C ASP A 194 9.20 -12.46 15.12
N THR A 195 8.69 -13.20 14.13
CA THR A 195 9.56 -13.94 13.21
C THR A 195 10.36 -13.02 12.30
N PHE A 196 9.83 -11.84 11.95
CA PHE A 196 10.60 -10.82 11.23
C PHE A 196 11.72 -10.24 12.09
N ASP A 197 11.48 -9.98 13.37
CA ASP A 197 12.52 -9.51 14.30
C ASP A 197 13.69 -10.50 14.38
N THR A 198 13.40 -11.80 14.31
CA THR A 198 14.41 -12.86 14.33
C THR A 198 15.22 -12.93 13.02
N VAL A 199 14.59 -12.73 11.87
CA VAL A 199 15.21 -12.91 10.55
C VAL A 199 15.88 -11.63 10.03
N ASP A 200 15.21 -10.49 10.16
CA ASP A 200 15.64 -9.18 9.65
C ASP A 200 14.86 -8.05 10.37
N PRO A 201 15.28 -7.65 11.59
CA PRO A 201 14.53 -6.70 12.41
C PRO A 201 14.47 -5.29 11.78
N LEU A 202 15.47 -4.92 10.96
CA LEU A 202 15.49 -3.64 10.27
C LEU A 202 14.31 -3.48 9.31
N ARG A 203 13.79 -4.58 8.76
CA ARG A 203 12.62 -4.57 7.86
C ARG A 203 11.41 -3.92 8.48
N ILE A 204 11.16 -4.17 9.77
CA ILE A 204 10.00 -3.64 10.49
C ILE A 204 10.05 -2.11 10.49
N LEU A 205 11.26 -1.52 10.57
CA LEU A 205 11.46 -0.07 10.57
C LEU A 205 11.39 0.54 9.17
N VAL A 206 11.92 -0.15 8.14
CA VAL A 206 12.01 0.41 6.78
C VAL A 206 10.79 0.12 5.90
N LYS A 207 9.99 -0.89 6.23
CA LYS A 207 8.80 -1.29 5.45
C LYS A 207 7.54 -0.96 6.23
N ILE A 208 6.94 0.19 5.92
CA ILE A 208 5.66 0.62 6.49
C ILE A 208 4.56 -0.45 6.37
N LYS A 209 4.62 -1.29 5.33
CA LYS A 209 3.69 -2.42 5.12
C LYS A 209 3.65 -3.39 6.31
N LEU A 210 4.76 -3.61 7.01
CA LEU A 210 4.78 -4.45 8.21
C LEU A 210 4.03 -3.78 9.38
N HIS A 211 4.19 -2.47 9.54
CA HIS A 211 3.43 -1.71 10.52
C HIS A 211 1.93 -1.71 10.22
N LEU A 212 1.55 -1.60 8.94
CA LEU A 212 0.15 -1.64 8.52
C LEU A 212 -0.57 -2.93 8.92
N LEU A 213 0.13 -4.07 9.05
CA LEU A 213 -0.49 -5.32 9.51
C LEU A 213 -1.07 -5.21 10.92
N ALA A 214 -0.54 -4.34 11.78
CA ALA A 214 -1.04 -4.15 13.13
C ALA A 214 -2.44 -3.50 13.16
N HIS A 215 -2.82 -2.78 12.09
CA HIS A 215 -4.12 -2.11 11.97
C HIS A 215 -5.18 -2.97 11.28
N LEU A 216 -4.77 -4.09 10.67
CA LEU A 216 -5.67 -4.98 9.95
C LEU A 216 -6.84 -5.53 10.80
N PRO A 217 -6.68 -5.84 12.10
CA PRO A 217 -7.81 -6.20 12.95
C PRO A 217 -8.87 -5.10 13.07
N ASP A 218 -8.45 -3.83 13.16
CA ASP A 218 -9.38 -2.71 13.29
C ASP A 218 -10.14 -2.47 11.99
N ASP A 219 -9.47 -2.63 10.84
CA ASP A 219 -10.12 -2.59 9.53
C ASP A 219 -11.15 -3.71 9.37
N ILE A 220 -10.82 -4.94 9.76
CA ILE A 220 -11.75 -6.08 9.61
C ILE A 220 -12.94 -5.93 10.56
N GLN A 221 -12.72 -5.40 11.77
CA GLN A 221 -13.80 -5.08 12.70
C GLN A 221 -14.80 -4.08 12.08
N ARG A 222 -14.30 -3.13 11.30
CA ARG A 222 -15.10 -2.04 10.72
C ARG A 222 -15.74 -2.39 9.38
N PHE A 223 -14.98 -3.03 8.49
CA PHE A 223 -15.35 -3.24 7.09
C PHE A 223 -15.73 -4.70 6.79
N GLY A 224 -15.61 -5.60 7.77
CA GLY A 224 -15.85 -7.03 7.59
C GLY A 224 -14.65 -7.77 7.01
N PRO A 225 -14.84 -8.97 6.43
CA PRO A 225 -13.76 -9.79 5.91
C PRO A 225 -12.82 -9.03 4.96
N ALA A 226 -11.52 -9.27 5.09
CA ALA A 226 -10.48 -8.55 4.38
C ALA A 226 -10.64 -8.56 2.84
N ILE A 227 -11.25 -9.64 2.30
CA ILE A 227 -11.55 -9.78 0.86
C ILE A 227 -12.48 -8.67 0.35
N TRP A 228 -13.32 -8.07 1.19
CA TRP A 228 -14.32 -7.09 0.75
C TRP A 228 -13.71 -5.74 0.34
N PHE A 229 -12.52 -5.41 0.82
CA PHE A 229 -11.84 -4.14 0.53
C PHE A 229 -10.49 -4.30 -0.17
N VAL A 230 -10.24 -5.44 -0.83
CA VAL A 230 -9.05 -5.62 -1.69
C VAL A 230 -9.16 -4.80 -2.97
N THR A 231 -8.06 -4.18 -3.40
CA THR A 231 -8.06 -3.38 -4.63
C THR A 231 -7.93 -4.22 -5.91
N GLU A 232 -7.62 -5.52 -5.80
CA GLU A 232 -7.50 -6.45 -6.94
C GLU A 232 -8.79 -6.49 -7.79
N ILE A 233 -9.96 -6.29 -7.17
CA ILE A 233 -11.25 -6.19 -7.88
C ILE A 233 -11.27 -4.96 -8.79
N TYR A 234 -10.74 -3.82 -8.33
CA TYR A 234 -10.68 -2.58 -9.10
C TYR A 234 -9.60 -2.65 -10.19
N GLU A 235 -8.46 -3.28 -9.91
CA GLU A 235 -7.39 -3.49 -10.90
C GLU A 235 -7.83 -4.39 -12.06
N ALA A 236 -8.73 -5.34 -11.82
CA ALA A 236 -9.29 -6.18 -12.89
C ALA A 236 -10.00 -5.37 -13.99
N TYR A 237 -10.56 -4.19 -13.65
CA TYR A 237 -11.17 -3.30 -14.64
C TYR A 237 -10.15 -2.58 -15.53
N ASN A 238 -8.88 -2.46 -15.11
CA ASN A 238 -7.82 -1.93 -15.97
C ASN A 238 -7.55 -2.82 -17.20
N GLY A 239 -7.98 -4.09 -17.18
CA GLY A 239 -7.88 -5.00 -18.33
C GLY A 239 -9.03 -4.90 -19.33
N VAL A 240 -10.07 -4.12 -19.01
CA VAL A 240 -11.25 -3.91 -19.87
C VAL A 240 -11.13 -2.64 -20.72
N PHE A 241 -10.19 -1.75 -20.37
CA PHE A 241 -9.87 -0.51 -21.09
C PHE A 241 -8.46 -0.58 -21.71
#